data_AF-A0A7V9AXV9-F1
#
_entry.id   AF-A0A7V9AXV9-F1
#
_cell.length_a   1.000
_cell.length_b   1.000
_cell.length_c   1.000
_cell.angle_alpha   90.00
_cell.angle_beta   90.00
_cell.angle_gamma   90.00
#
_symmetry.space_group_name_H-M   'P 1'
#
loop_
_entity.id
_entity.type
_entity.pdbx_description
1 polymer ?
#
loop_
_entity_poly.entity_id
_entity_poly.type
_entity_poly.pdbx_seq_one_letter_code
_entity_poly.pdbx_strand_id
1 'polypeptide(L)'
;NLEMPEANFASALVVLAVASASFIGIGMMTAVLPLISPEKGTQLGFIAQGMLLVVSGIYYSVEVLPEPMQWLAVISPATYALEGIRDAILEGAAISALWGQLVPLIGIGAISIPLGLIVFRRGERYAKQHGKLKRSG
;
A
#
# COMPACT_ATOMS: atom_id res chain seq x y z
N ASN A 1 -24.68 -8.14 18.99
CA ASN A 1 -24.57 -6.79 18.41
C ASN A 1 -23.15 -6.31 18.59
N LEU A 2 -22.43 -6.06 17.48
CA LEU A 2 -21.14 -5.36 17.52
C LEU A 2 -21.44 -3.86 17.68
N GLU A 3 -21.75 -3.46 18.91
CA GLU A 3 -21.87 -2.03 19.23
C GLU A 3 -20.47 -1.49 19.45
N MET A 4 -20.07 -0.51 18.63
CA MET A 4 -18.81 0.23 18.76
C MET A 4 -19.15 1.67 19.14
N PRO A 5 -19.59 1.93 20.38
CA PRO A 5 -20.12 3.23 20.79
C PRO A 5 -19.09 4.36 20.73
N GLU A 6 -17.79 4.03 20.78
CA GLU A 6 -16.70 5.00 20.77
C GLU A 6 -16.04 5.15 19.40
N ALA A 7 -16.45 4.37 18.38
CA ALA A 7 -15.79 4.37 17.08
C ALA A 7 -15.81 5.74 16.40
N ASN A 8 -14.62 6.22 16.03
CA ASN A 8 -14.43 7.44 15.27
C ASN A 8 -14.29 7.12 13.78
N PHE A 9 -15.44 6.96 13.11
CA PHE A 9 -15.49 6.68 11.67
C PHE A 9 -14.86 7.78 10.80
N ALA A 10 -14.89 9.03 11.25
CA ALA A 10 -14.28 10.14 10.53
C ALA A 10 -12.74 10.00 10.50
N SER A 11 -12.14 9.70 11.65
CA SER A 11 -10.71 9.39 11.76
C SER A 11 -10.32 8.19 10.89
N ALA A 12 -11.09 7.10 10.95
CA ALA A 12 -10.84 5.92 10.13
C ALA A 12 -10.90 6.22 8.62
N LEU A 13 -11.84 7.07 8.19
CA LEU A 13 -11.98 7.49 6.80
C LEU A 13 -10.78 8.33 6.34
N VAL A 14 -10.26 9.21 7.21
CA VAL A 14 -9.03 9.97 6.93
C VAL A 14 -7.84 9.04 6.77
N VAL A 15 -7.63 8.10 7.70
CA VAL A 15 -6.55 7.10 7.57
C VAL A 15 -6.68 6.32 6.27
N LEU A 16 -7.89 5.88 5.92
CA LEU A 16 -8.16 5.16 4.68
C LEU A 16 -7.81 6.00 3.44
N ALA A 17 -8.19 7.28 3.41
CA ALA A 17 -7.90 8.18 2.30
C ALA A 17 -6.38 8.37 2.10
N VAL A 18 -5.64 8.59 3.20
CA VAL A 18 -4.18 8.78 3.15
C VAL A 18 -3.46 7.47 2.79
N ALA A 19 -3.90 6.35 3.36
CA ALA A 19 -3.38 5.03 3.01
C ALA A 19 -3.59 4.72 1.53
N SER A 20 -4.77 5.04 0.99
CA SER A 20 -5.09 4.85 -0.43
C SER A 20 -4.10 5.58 -1.35
N ALA A 21 -3.73 6.82 -1.02
CA ALA A 21 -2.71 7.55 -1.78
C ALA A 21 -1.36 6.83 -1.80
N SER A 22 -0.96 6.22 -0.67
CA SER A 22 0.26 5.42 -0.56
C SER A 22 0.21 4.17 -1.43
N PHE A 23 -0.91 3.45 -1.38
CA PHE A 23 -1.14 2.25 -2.18
C PHE A 23 -1.18 2.54 -3.68
N ILE A 24 -1.72 3.69 -4.09
CA ILE A 24 -1.74 4.10 -5.50
C ILE A 24 -0.32 4.23 -6.05
N GLY A 25 0.60 4.85 -5.31
CA GLY A 25 2.01 4.93 -5.73
C GLY A 25 2.68 3.57 -5.92
N ILE A 26 2.45 2.64 -4.99
CA ILE A 26 2.95 1.26 -5.10
C ILE A 26 2.30 0.51 -6.27
N GLY A 27 0.97 0.64 -6.43
CA GLY A 27 0.23 0.03 -7.53
C GLY A 27 0.66 0.53 -8.91
N MET A 28 1.01 1.82 -9.03
CA MET A 28 1.56 2.37 -10.27
C MET A 28 2.89 1.72 -10.66
N MET A 29 3.75 1.39 -9.69
CA MET A 29 5.01 0.69 -9.98
C MET A 29 4.75 -0.72 -10.53
N THR A 30 3.79 -1.45 -9.95
CA THR A 30 3.47 -2.82 -10.39
C THR A 30 2.68 -2.86 -11.70
N ALA A 31 1.91 -1.81 -12.02
CA ALA A 31 1.15 -1.68 -13.26
C ALA A 31 2.02 -1.69 -14.54
N VAL A 32 3.32 -1.45 -14.41
CA VAL A 32 4.25 -1.56 -15.55
C VAL A 32 4.61 -3.00 -15.90
N LEU A 33 4.47 -3.94 -14.98
CA LEU A 33 4.88 -5.33 -15.19
C LEU A 33 4.02 -6.03 -16.26
N PRO A 34 2.66 -5.93 -16.25
CA PRO A 34 1.83 -6.49 -17.31
C PRO A 34 2.10 -5.87 -18.69
N LEU A 35 2.45 -4.58 -18.75
CA LEU A 35 2.82 -3.90 -20.01
C LEU A 35 4.07 -4.52 -20.66
N ILE A 36 5.00 -5.03 -19.85
CA ILE A 36 6.23 -5.66 -20.33
C ILE A 36 6.01 -7.16 -20.59
N SER A 37 5.23 -7.84 -19.77
CA SER A 37 4.87 -9.25 -19.91
C SER A 37 3.47 -9.51 -19.34
N PRO A 38 2.44 -9.73 -20.18
CA PRO A 38 1.07 -9.90 -19.71
C PRO A 38 0.89 -11.09 -18.74
N GLU A 39 1.48 -12.25 -19.05
CA GLU A 39 1.35 -13.46 -18.21
C GLU A 39 2.20 -13.38 -16.94
N LYS A 40 3.50 -13.08 -17.06
CA LYS A 40 4.43 -13.08 -15.91
C LYS A 40 4.29 -11.83 -15.05
N GLY A 41 3.97 -10.70 -15.65
CA GLY A 41 3.83 -9.42 -14.96
C GLY A 41 2.62 -9.41 -14.03
N THR A 42 1.50 -10.00 -14.46
CA THR A 42 0.31 -10.16 -13.62
C THR A 42 0.59 -11.09 -12.44
N GLN A 43 1.30 -12.21 -12.65
CA GLN A 43 1.72 -13.11 -11.57
C GLN A 43 2.63 -12.43 -10.55
N LEU A 44 3.62 -11.65 -11.01
CA LEU A 44 4.52 -10.90 -10.13
C LEU A 44 3.78 -9.82 -9.32
N GLY A 45 2.79 -9.16 -9.92
CA GLY A 45 1.92 -8.23 -9.21
C GLY A 45 1.18 -8.89 -8.05
N PHE A 46 0.62 -10.08 -8.27
CA PHE A 46 -0.04 -10.85 -7.22
C PHE A 46 0.91 -11.29 -6.10
N ILE A 47 2.14 -11.72 -6.44
CA ILE A 47 3.15 -12.08 -5.44
C ILE A 47 3.52 -10.87 -4.60
N ALA A 48 3.74 -9.71 -5.22
CA ALA A 48 4.06 -8.47 -4.51
C ALA A 48 2.93 -8.07 -3.55
N GLN A 49 1.67 -8.17 -3.98
CA GLN A 49 0.51 -7.91 -3.13
C GLN A 49 0.42 -8.91 -1.97
N GLY A 50 0.65 -10.21 -2.23
CA GLY A 50 0.66 -11.25 -1.21
C GLY A 50 1.73 -11.01 -0.15
N MET A 51 2.95 -10.66 -0.55
CA MET A 51 4.03 -10.32 0.40
C MET A 51 3.65 -9.13 1.27
N LEU A 52 3.01 -8.11 0.68
CA LEU A 52 2.58 -6.93 1.40
C LEU A 52 1.51 -7.26 2.45
N LEU A 53 0.60 -8.20 2.16
CA LEU A 53 -0.40 -8.70 3.12
C LEU A 53 0.21 -9.53 4.26
N VAL A 54 1.28 -10.28 4.00
CA VAL A 54 1.96 -11.08 5.04
C VAL A 54 2.69 -10.17 6.02
N VAL A 55 3.31 -9.11 5.51
CA VAL A 55 4.16 -8.19 6.29
C VAL A 55 3.35 -7.08 6.97
N SER A 56 2.12 -6.81 6.53
CA SER A 56 1.28 -5.71 7.04
C SER A 56 0.74 -5.89 8.45
N GLY A 57 0.90 -7.06 9.05
CA GLY A 57 0.33 -7.37 10.36
C GLY A 57 -1.19 -7.58 10.39
N ILE A 58 -1.82 -7.84 9.23
CA ILE A 58 -3.26 -8.19 9.13
C ILE A 58 -3.57 -9.45 9.93
N TYR A 59 -2.68 -10.45 9.85
CA TYR A 59 -2.89 -11.76 10.46
C TYR A 59 -2.33 -11.84 11.89
N TYR A 60 -1.21 -11.16 12.15
CA TYR A 60 -0.50 -11.17 13.43
C TYR A 60 0.11 -9.79 13.70
N SER A 61 0.17 -9.38 14.96
CA SER A 61 0.84 -8.12 15.34
C SER A 61 2.28 -8.11 14.85
N VAL A 62 2.79 -6.94 14.42
CA VAL A 62 4.17 -6.83 13.90
C VAL A 62 5.20 -7.22 14.97
N GLU A 63 4.88 -6.98 16.25
CA GLU A 63 5.78 -7.25 17.38
C GLU A 63 6.15 -8.74 17.55
N VAL A 64 5.31 -9.66 17.05
CA VAL A 64 5.54 -11.11 17.16
C VAL A 64 6.27 -11.70 15.96
N LEU A 65 6.56 -10.89 14.92
CA LEU A 65 7.28 -11.34 13.74
C LEU A 65 8.80 -11.43 14.01
N PRO A 66 9.54 -12.33 13.33
CA PRO A 66 11.01 -12.34 13.38
C PRO A 66 11.61 -10.99 12.96
N GLU A 67 12.76 -10.59 13.54
CA GLU A 67 13.39 -9.27 13.32
C GLU A 67 13.40 -8.80 11.85
N PRO A 68 13.82 -9.60 10.84
CA PRO A 68 13.84 -9.13 9.45
C PRO A 68 12.47 -8.73 8.91
N MET A 69 11.41 -9.39 9.36
CA MET A 69 10.04 -9.09 8.94
C MET A 69 9.50 -7.82 9.59
N GLN A 70 9.94 -7.49 10.81
CA GLN A 70 9.59 -6.24 11.48
C GLN A 70 10.10 -5.03 10.70
N TRP A 71 11.34 -5.10 10.20
CA TRP A 71 11.89 -4.04 9.33
C TRP A 71 11.09 -3.83 8.05
N LEU A 72 10.59 -4.92 7.44
CA LEU A 72 9.73 -4.82 6.26
C LEU A 72 8.36 -4.22 6.58
N ALA A 73 7.84 -4.48 7.78
CA ALA A 73 6.56 -3.94 8.25
C ALA A 73 6.62 -2.42 8.45
N VAL A 74 7.75 -1.89 8.93
CA VAL A 74 7.96 -0.43 9.07
C VAL A 74 7.88 0.28 7.71
N ILE A 75 8.23 -0.39 6.61
CA ILE A 75 8.16 0.20 5.27
C ILE A 75 6.75 0.03 4.66
N SER A 76 5.94 -0.87 5.23
CA SER A 76 4.63 -1.24 4.70
C SER A 76 3.58 -0.18 5.07
N PRO A 77 2.97 0.51 4.09
CA PRO A 77 1.87 1.42 4.38
C PRO A 77 0.64 0.68 4.94
N ALA A 78 0.53 -0.62 4.68
CA ALA A 78 -0.56 -1.42 5.21
C ALA A 78 -0.51 -1.56 6.75
N THR A 79 0.69 -1.60 7.35
CA THR A 79 0.85 -1.65 8.80
C THR A 79 0.24 -0.41 9.45
N TYR A 80 0.65 0.78 9.02
CA TYR A 80 0.13 2.04 9.53
C TYR A 80 -1.36 2.24 9.25
N ALA A 81 -1.85 1.77 8.09
CA ALA A 81 -3.27 1.84 7.77
C ALA A 81 -4.12 0.99 8.74
N LEU A 82 -3.65 -0.21 9.08
CA LEU A 82 -4.37 -1.12 9.97
C LEU A 82 -4.34 -0.65 11.42
N GLU A 83 -3.17 -0.23 11.90
CA GLU A 83 -3.03 0.35 13.24
C GLU A 83 -3.90 1.60 13.38
N GLY A 84 -3.85 2.53 12.43
CA GLY A 84 -4.64 3.76 12.49
C GLY A 84 -6.16 3.51 12.41
N ILE A 85 -6.61 2.54 11.61
CA ILE A 85 -8.03 2.14 11.58
C ILE A 85 -8.42 1.45 12.89
N ARG A 86 -7.54 0.59 13.44
CA ARG A 86 -7.78 -0.09 14.71
C ARG A 86 -7.97 0.91 15.84
N ASP A 87 -7.06 1.87 15.98
CA ASP A 87 -7.12 2.90 17.02
C ASP A 87 -8.37 3.79 16.85
N ALA A 88 -8.72 4.16 15.60
CA ALA A 88 -9.91 4.95 15.32
C ALA A 88 -11.22 4.21 15.67
N ILE A 89 -11.30 2.91 15.39
CA ILE A 89 -12.54 2.14 15.51
C ILE A 89 -12.70 1.51 16.90
N LEU A 90 -11.61 1.00 17.49
CA LEU A 90 -11.64 0.33 18.80
C LEU A 90 -11.48 1.30 19.97
N GLU A 91 -10.66 2.34 19.81
CA GLU A 91 -10.32 3.29 20.88
C GLU A 91 -10.95 4.67 20.67
N GLY A 92 -11.65 4.87 19.56
CA GLY A 92 -12.27 6.16 19.24
C GLY A 92 -11.28 7.30 18.97
N ALA A 93 -10.03 6.96 18.64
CA ALA A 93 -8.95 7.92 18.50
C ALA A 93 -9.30 9.06 17.52
N ALA A 94 -9.11 10.30 17.98
CA ALA A 94 -9.23 11.48 17.13
C ALA A 94 -8.04 11.56 16.15
N ILE A 95 -8.22 12.24 15.02
CA ILE A 95 -7.18 12.44 14.00
C ILE A 95 -5.88 12.99 14.61
N SER A 96 -5.97 13.84 15.62
CA SER A 96 -4.81 14.40 16.32
C SER A 96 -3.93 13.36 17.02
N ALA A 97 -4.51 12.23 17.45
CA ALA A 97 -3.78 11.12 18.08
C ALA A 97 -3.14 10.17 17.05
N LEU A 98 -3.61 10.20 15.79
CA LEU A 98 -3.17 9.28 14.72
C LEU A 98 -1.97 9.80 13.92
N TRP A 99 -1.27 10.81 14.43
CA TRP A 99 -0.12 11.41 13.73
C TRP A 99 1.02 10.42 13.52
N GLY A 100 1.17 9.46 14.45
CA GLY A 100 2.16 8.39 14.37
C GLY A 100 1.97 7.48 13.15
N GLN A 101 0.72 7.28 12.71
CA GLN A 101 0.39 6.47 11.54
C GLN A 101 0.23 7.32 10.27
N LEU A 102 -0.35 8.53 10.40
CA LEU A 102 -0.60 9.41 9.25
C LEU A 102 0.70 9.97 8.65
N VAL A 103 1.70 10.34 9.46
CA VAL A 103 2.96 10.91 8.93
C VAL A 103 3.75 9.90 8.08
N PRO A 104 3.99 8.67 8.54
CA PRO A 104 4.62 7.64 7.70
C PRO A 104 3.83 7.38 6.42
N LEU A 105 2.50 7.27 6.50
CA LEU A 105 1.65 7.10 5.32
C LEU A 105 1.81 8.26 4.32
N ILE A 106 1.73 9.51 4.77
CA ILE A 106 1.94 10.67 3.90
C ILE A 106 3.34 10.63 3.28
N GLY A 107 4.37 10.31 4.06
CA GLY A 107 5.75 10.18 3.57
C GLY A 107 5.89 9.08 2.51
N ILE A 108 5.32 7.90 2.76
CA ILE A 108 5.31 6.78 1.81
C ILE A 108 4.59 7.20 0.53
N GLY A 109 3.40 7.80 0.62
CA GLY A 109 2.67 8.29 -0.56
C GLY A 109 3.42 9.37 -1.34
N ALA A 110 4.00 10.34 -0.65
CA ALA A 110 4.79 11.41 -1.26
C ALA A 110 6.01 10.89 -2.01
N ILE A 111 6.58 9.75 -1.61
CA ILE A 111 7.72 9.10 -2.28
C ILE A 111 7.25 8.11 -3.34
N SER A 112 6.24 7.28 -3.04
CA SER A 112 5.79 6.19 -3.89
C SER A 112 5.07 6.68 -5.14
N ILE A 113 4.31 7.79 -5.06
CA ILE A 113 3.62 8.39 -6.21
C ILE A 113 4.62 8.85 -7.29
N PRO A 114 5.62 9.71 -7.00
CA PRO A 114 6.58 10.14 -8.02
C PRO A 114 7.44 8.98 -8.52
N LEU A 115 7.86 8.06 -7.64
CA LEU A 115 8.59 6.86 -8.07
C LEU A 115 7.74 5.99 -9.00
N GLY A 116 6.47 5.77 -8.67
CA GLY A 116 5.49 5.05 -9.48
C GLY A 116 5.34 5.66 -10.86
N LEU A 117 5.17 6.99 -10.94
CA LEU A 117 5.08 7.70 -12.22
C LEU A 117 6.37 7.56 -13.05
N ILE A 118 7.55 7.65 -12.42
CA ILE A 118 8.83 7.51 -13.11
C ILE A 118 9.01 6.10 -13.68
N VAL A 119 8.74 5.07 -12.86
CA VAL A 119 8.83 3.66 -13.24
C VAL A 119 7.84 3.36 -14.37
N PHE A 120 6.59 3.80 -14.21
CA PHE A 120 5.54 3.61 -15.19
C PHE A 120 5.91 4.22 -16.55
N ARG A 121 6.34 5.49 -16.58
CA ARG A 121 6.78 6.17 -17.81
C ARG A 121 7.97 5.47 -18.47
N ARG A 122 8.95 5.00 -17.68
CA ARG A 122 10.11 4.26 -18.22
C ARG A 122 9.69 2.92 -18.83
N GLY A 123 8.87 2.15 -18.13
CA GLY A 123 8.43 0.85 -18.63
C GLY A 123 7.48 0.98 -19.82
N GLU A 124 6.63 2.01 -19.87
CA GLU A 124 5.80 2.31 -21.05
C GLU A 124 6.66 2.63 -22.28
N ARG A 125 7.69 3.47 -22.12
CA ARG A 125 8.64 3.78 -23.20
C ARG A 125 9.37 2.54 -23.68
N TYR A 126 9.80 1.69 -22.76
CA TYR A 126 10.46 0.42 -23.07
C TYR A 126 9.54 -0.54 -23.85
N ALA A 127 8.28 -0.69 -23.41
CA ALA A 127 7.28 -1.52 -24.06
C ALA A 127 6.95 -1.04 -25.49
N LYS A 128 6.86 0.28 -25.69
CA LYS A 128 6.67 0.92 -27.00
C LYS A 128 7.84 0.62 -27.95
N GLN A 129 9.08 0.72 -27.47
CA GLN A 129 10.29 0.48 -28.27
C GLN A 129 10.46 -0.98 -28.70
N HIS A 130 10.01 -1.94 -27.89
CA HIS A 130 10.15 -3.37 -28.17
C HIS A 130 8.97 -3.98 -28.96
N GLY A 131 8.11 -3.15 -29.55
CA GLY A 131 7.07 -3.59 -30.49
C GLY A 131 5.93 -4.43 -29.88
N LYS A 132 5.87 -4.60 -28.55
CA LYS A 132 4.87 -5.42 -27.87
C LYS A 132 3.44 -4.86 -27.91
N LEU A 133 3.26 -3.62 -28.38
CA LEU A 133 1.95 -2.99 -28.58
C LEU A 133 1.33 -3.24 -29.97
N LYS A 134 2.07 -3.88 -30.91
CA LYS A 134 1.61 -4.04 -32.30
C LYS A 134 0.99 -5.41 -32.63
N ARG A 135 0.82 -6.32 -31.67
CA ARG A 135 0.30 -7.68 -31.93
C ARG A 135 -0.82 -8.12 -30.97
N SER A 136 -1.75 -7.22 -30.68
CA SER A 136 -3.08 -7.54 -30.13
C SER A 136 -4.19 -6.88 -30.96
N GLY A 137 -4.09 -7.04 -32.28
CA GLY A 137 -5.24 -7.03 -33.17
C GLY A 137 -5.70 -8.46 -33.36
#